data_AF-A0A844EN55-F1
#
_entry.id   AF-A0A844EN55-F1
#
_cell.length_a   1.000
_cell.length_b   1.000
_cell.length_c   1.000
_cell.angle_alpha   90.00
_cell.angle_beta   90.00
_cell.angle_gamma   90.00
#
_symmetry.space_group_name_H-M   'P 1'
#
loop_
_entity.id
_entity.type
_entity.pdbx_description
1 polymer ?
#
loop_
_entity_poly.entity_id
_entity_poly.type
_entity_poly.pdbx_seq_one_letter_code
_entity_poly.pdbx_strand_id
1 'polypeptide(L)' 'MKEQKEVTLDRDLGLWSALALVIGTIIGAGVFVRQAAVLDDAGSTTMALVAWLAGGLLTITAGLTIAEIASQM' A
#
# COMPACT_ATOMS: atom_id res chain seq x y z
N MET A 1 34.37 -11.78 -26.57
CA MET A 1 33.72 -10.78 -25.69
C MET A 1 32.22 -10.92 -25.90
N LYS A 2 31.44 -11.23 -24.85
CA LYS A 2 29.98 -11.32 -24.97
C LYS A 2 29.45 -9.89 -24.99
N GLU A 3 28.74 -9.51 -26.05
CA GLU A 3 28.03 -8.22 -26.11
C GLU A 3 27.04 -8.15 -24.94
N GLN A 4 27.26 -7.20 -24.04
CA GLN A 4 26.32 -6.87 -22.99
C GLN A 4 25.17 -6.11 -23.66
N LYS A 5 24.07 -6.80 -23.93
CA LYS A 5 22.85 -6.17 -24.43
C LYS A 5 22.35 -5.20 -23.36
N GLU A 6 22.31 -3.90 -23.66
CA GLU A 6 21.78 -2.90 -22.74
C GLU A 6 20.35 -3.28 -22.35
N VAL A 7 20.13 -3.50 -21.05
CA VAL A 7 18.81 -3.75 -20.49
C VAL A 7 18.09 -2.41 -20.44
N THR A 8 17.21 -2.18 -21.40
CA THR A 8 16.30 -1.04 -21.40
C THR A 8 14.97 -1.49 -20.82
N LEU A 9 14.40 -0.71 -19.89
CA LEU A 9 13.05 -0.96 -19.38
C LEU A 9 12.03 -0.37 -20.34
N ASP A 10 11.07 -1.19 -20.75
CA ASP A 10 9.90 -0.70 -21.47
C ASP A 10 8.99 0.09 -20.53
N ARG A 11 8.47 1.23 -20.98
CA ARG A 11 7.66 2.14 -20.16
C ARG A 11 6.17 1.77 -20.24
N ASP A 12 5.86 0.53 -19.88
CA ASP A 12 4.50 -0.04 -20.00
C ASP A 12 3.71 -0.05 -18.67
N LEU A 13 4.22 0.64 -17.65
CA LEU A 13 3.55 0.79 -16.35
C LEU A 13 2.42 1.83 -16.43
N GLY A 14 1.27 1.38 -16.94
CA GLY A 14 0.02 2.14 -16.95
C GLY A 14 -0.70 2.14 -15.59
N LEU A 15 -1.83 2.85 -15.51
CA LEU A 15 -2.61 3.04 -14.29
C LEU A 15 -3.04 1.72 -13.64
N TRP A 16 -3.50 0.74 -14.43
CA TRP A 16 -3.98 -0.54 -13.90
C TRP A 16 -2.85 -1.40 -13.32
N SER A 17 -1.72 -1.46 -14.01
CA SER A 17 -0.53 -2.16 -13.53
C SER A 17 0.04 -1.52 -12.26
N ALA A 18 0.05 -0.18 -12.21
CA ALA A 18 0.46 0.57 -11.03
C ALA A 18 -0.50 0.35 -9.85
N LEU A 19 -1.81 0.38 -10.07
CA LEU A 19 -2.81 0.12 -9.03
C LEU A 19 -2.70 -1.31 -8.49
N ALA A 20 -2.56 -2.31 -9.37
CA ALA A 20 -2.37 -3.70 -8.97
C ALA A 20 -1.09 -3.88 -8.13
N LEU A 21 -0.01 -3.19 -8.49
CA LEU A 21 1.23 -3.18 -7.72
C LEU A 21 1.02 -2.57 -6.32
N VAL A 22 0.30 -1.45 -6.20
CA VAL A 22 0.01 -0.83 -4.90
C VAL A 22 -0.85 -1.76 -4.03
N ILE A 23 -1.91 -2.35 -4.59
CA ILE A 23 -2.77 -3.30 -3.86
C ILE A 23 -1.94 -4.51 -3.39
N GLY A 24 -1.12 -5.09 -4.27
CA GLY A 24 -0.30 -6.27 -3.98
C GLY A 24 0.82 -6.03 -2.98
N THR A 25 1.32 -4.79 -2.88
CA THR A 25 2.36 -4.42 -1.90
C THR A 25 1.78 -4.05 -0.54
N ILE A 26 0.56 -3.48 -0.49
CA ILE A 26 -0.09 -3.09 0.77
C ILE A 26 -0.79 -4.28 1.45
N ILE A 27 -1.47 -5.15 0.69
CA ILE A 27 -2.18 -6.30 1.27
C ILE A 27 -1.17 -7.41 1.59
N GLY A 28 -0.90 -7.61 2.88
CA GLY A 28 0.01 -8.65 3.37
C GLY A 28 -0.46 -9.32 4.66
N ALA A 29 0.43 -10.08 5.31
CA ALA A 29 0.12 -10.85 6.52
C ALA A 29 -0.44 -10.01 7.69
N GLY A 30 -0.17 -8.70 7.71
CA GLY A 30 -0.65 -7.78 8.73
C GLY A 30 -2.18 -7.80 8.91
N VAL A 31 -2.95 -7.97 7.83
CA VAL A 31 -4.42 -8.05 7.91
C VAL A 31 -4.89 -9.26 8.68
N PHE A 32 -4.12 -10.36 8.72
CA PHE A 32 -4.50 -11.58 9.46
C PHE A 32 -3.97 -11.56 10.89
N VAL A 33 -2.79 -10.99 11.10
CA VAL A 33 -2.12 -10.99 12.43
C VAL A 33 -2.72 -9.93 13.36
N ARG A 34 -3.15 -8.78 12.85
CA ARG A 34 -3.55 -7.64 13.69
C ARG A 34 -5.02 -7.65 14.12
N GLN A 35 -5.87 -8.48 13.52
CA GLN A 35 -7.32 -8.46 13.80
C GLN A 35 -7.65 -8.70 15.27
N ALA A 36 -7.04 -9.72 15.87
CA ALA A 36 -7.29 -10.07 17.27
C ALA A 36 -6.85 -8.95 18.22
N ALA A 37 -5.64 -8.40 18.02
CA ALA A 37 -5.13 -7.29 18.83
C ALA A 37 -5.99 -6.03 18.70
N VAL A 38 -6.41 -5.67 17.48
CA VAL A 38 -7.27 -4.49 17.26
C VAL A 38 -8.64 -4.68 17.93
N LEU A 39 -9.19 -5.89 17.91
CA LEU A 39 -10.48 -6.17 18.56
C LEU A 39 -10.37 -6.13 20.09
N ASP A 40 -9.29 -6.70 20.64
CA ASP A 40 -9.03 -6.72 22.08
C ASP A 40 -8.80 -5.30 22.62
N ASP A 41 -7.96 -4.51 21.94
CA ASP A 41 -7.65 -3.12 22.32
C ASP A 41 -8.87 -2.19 22.14
N ALA A 42 -9.69 -2.40 21.11
CA ALA A 42 -10.87 -1.57 20.86
C ALA A 42 -12.07 -1.91 21.75
N GLY A 43 -12.08 -3.08 22.40
CA GLY A 43 -13.13 -3.54 23.32
C GLY A 43 -14.51 -3.83 22.70
N SER A 44 -14.73 -3.50 21.43
CA SER A 44 -15.97 -3.82 20.70
C SER A 44 -15.73 -3.93 19.20
N THR A 45 -16.54 -4.75 18.51
CA THR A 45 -16.45 -4.93 17.05
C THR A 45 -16.66 -3.62 16.29
N THR A 46 -17.59 -2.77 16.75
CA THR A 46 -17.86 -1.49 16.10
C THR A 46 -16.65 -0.55 16.20
N MET A 47 -16.05 -0.41 17.38
CA MET A 47 -14.82 0.40 17.52
C MET A 47 -13.65 -0.18 16.73
N ALA A 48 -13.51 -1.51 16.68
CA ALA A 48 -12.46 -2.14 15.88
C ALA A 48 -12.59 -1.81 14.39
N LEU A 49 -13.81 -1.85 13.83
CA LEU A 49 -14.07 -1.46 12.44
C LEU A 49 -13.79 0.02 12.20
N VAL A 50 -14.18 0.90 13.13
CA VAL A 50 -13.89 2.34 13.05
C VAL A 50 -12.37 2.58 13.10
N ALA A 51 -11.63 1.85 13.94
CA ALA A 51 -10.17 1.96 14.01
C ALA A 51 -9.50 1.57 12.69
N TRP A 52 -9.98 0.51 12.02
CA TRP A 52 -9.52 0.14 10.68
C TRP A 52 -9.79 1.22 9.63
N LEU A 53 -10.99 1.79 9.63
CA LEU A 53 -11.34 2.89 8.72
C LEU A 53 -10.49 4.14 8.98
N ALA A 54 -10.28 4.50 10.23
CA ALA A 54 -9.43 5.63 10.63
C ALA A 54 -7.97 5.40 10.19
N GLY A 55 -7.43 4.21 10.43
CA GLY A 55 -6.08 3.84 9.97
C GLY A 55 -5.94 3.86 8.44
N GLY A 56 -6.98 3.41 7.73
CA GLY A 56 -7.04 3.49 6.27
C GLY A 56 -7.02 4.92 5.77
N LEU A 57 -7.82 5.82 6.37
CA LEU A 57 -7.84 7.23 6.01
C LEU A 57 -6.49 7.91 6.27
N LEU A 58 -5.87 7.65 7.43
CA LEU A 58 -4.52 8.14 7.74
C LEU A 58 -3.51 7.66 6.70
N THR A 59 -3.56 6.40 6.31
CA THR A 59 -2.64 5.83 5.31
C THR A 59 -2.83 6.46 3.93
N ILE A 60 -4.08 6.77 3.53
CA ILE A 60 -4.35 7.49 2.27
C ILE A 60 -3.70 8.88 2.30
N THR A 61 -3.88 9.63 3.40
CA THR A 61 -3.27 10.97 3.50
C THR A 61 -1.75 10.91 3.43
N ALA A 62 -1.11 9.96 4.13
CA ALA A 62 0.34 9.75 4.06
C ALA A 62 0.78 9.35 2.64
N GLY A 63 0.03 8.47 1.98
CA GLY A 63 0.30 8.03 0.62
C GLY A 63 0.23 9.17 -0.40
N LEU A 64 -0.75 10.06 -0.29
CA LEU A 64 -0.89 11.25 -1.15
C LEU A 64 0.28 12.23 -0.95
N THR A 65 0.70 12.47 0.29
CA THR A 65 1.88 13.31 0.58
C THR A 65 3.14 12.76 -0.07
N ILE A 66 3.36 11.44 0.00
CA ILE A 66 4.51 10.80 -0.64
C ILE A 66 4.39 10.87 -2.17
N ALA A 67 3.18 10.69 -2.71
CA ALA A 67 2.92 10.80 -4.15
C ALA A 67 3.21 12.21 -4.69
N GLU A 68 2.89 13.25 -3.93
CA GLU A 68 3.21 14.64 -4.29
C GLU A 68 4.72 14.86 -4.39
N ILE A 69 5.50 14.36 -3.42
CA ILE A 69 6.97 14.44 -3.45
C ILE A 69 7.51 13.63 -4.63
N ALA A 70 7.03 12.40 -4.82
CA ALA A 70 7.50 11.50 -5.88
C ALA A 70 7.20 12.05 -7.29
N SER A 71 6.11 12.79 -7.46
CA SER A 71 5.75 13.41 -8.75
C SER A 71 6.64 14.62 -9.09
N GLN A 72 7.36 15.18 -8.12
CA GLN A 72 8.28 16.32 -8.33
C GLN A 72 9.73 15.89 -8.56
N MET A 73 10.02 14.59 -8.41
CA MET A 73 11.33 13.97 -8.70
C MET A 73 11.43 13.51 -10.15
#